data_AF-A0A4Q5QLR3-F1
#
_entry.id   AF-A0A4Q5QLR3-F1
#
_cell.length_a   1.000
_cell.length_b   1.000
_cell.length_c   1.000
_cell.angle_alpha   90.00
_cell.angle_beta   90.00
_cell.angle_gamma   90.00
#
_symmetry.space_group_name_H-M   'P 1'
#
loop_
_entity.id
_entity.type
_entity.pdbx_description
1 polymer ?
#
loop_
_entity_poly.entity_id
_entity_poly.type
_entity_poly.pdbx_seq_one_letter_code
_entity_poly.pdbx_strand_id
1 'polypeptide(L)' 'MKSLLLAGGALLASASGALASGFQIGLSGQKNIGMGGAGTGLYLDQAAQFYNPGAFAFVGYSSFQGGINMAI' A
#
# COMPACT_ATOMS: atom_id res chain seq x y z
N MET A 1 26.08 16.96 -19.40
CA MET A 1 25.12 17.80 -18.64
C MET A 1 23.72 17.74 -19.25
N LYS A 2 23.56 18.06 -20.54
CA LYS A 2 22.27 18.07 -21.26
C LYS A 2 21.61 16.68 -21.33
N SER A 3 22.41 15.63 -21.55
CA SER A 3 21.98 14.23 -21.57
C SER A 3 21.47 13.73 -20.23
N LEU A 4 22.05 14.19 -19.12
CA LEU A 4 21.63 13.82 -17.77
C LEU A 4 20.29 14.47 -17.39
N LEU A 5 20.10 15.73 -17.76
CA LEU A 5 18.82 16.43 -17.60
C LEU A 5 17.72 15.75 -18.43
N LEU A 6 18.04 15.34 -19.66
CA LEU A 6 17.06 14.66 -20.52
C LEU A 6 16.71 13.26 -20.01
N ALA A 7 17.70 12.50 -19.54
CA ALA A 7 17.49 11.18 -18.94
C ALA A 7 16.71 11.27 -17.61
N GLY A 8 17.05 12.22 -16.75
CA GLY A 8 16.34 12.46 -15.49
C GLY A 8 14.91 12.93 -15.71
N GLY A 9 14.69 13.83 -16.68
CA GLY A 9 13.36 14.28 -17.07
C GLY A 9 12.48 13.17 -17.66
N ALA A 10 13.06 12.32 -18.51
CA ALA A 10 12.36 11.16 -19.07
C ALA A 10 11.98 10.15 -17.98
N LEU A 11 12.86 9.90 -17.01
CA LEU A 11 12.59 8.99 -15.89
C LEU A 11 11.44 9.51 -15.00
N LEU A 12 11.46 10.80 -14.62
CA LEU A 12 10.36 11.41 -13.86
C LEU A 12 9.03 11.35 -14.62
N ALA A 13 9.04 11.68 -15.91
CA ALA A 13 7.84 11.64 -16.74
C ALA A 13 7.25 10.21 -16.85
N SER A 14 8.11 9.19 -16.96
CA SER A 14 7.67 7.79 -16.99
C SER A 14 7.07 7.31 -15.67
N ALA A 15 7.57 7.80 -14.53
CA ALA A 15 7.06 7.44 -13.21
C ALA A 15 5.71 8.12 -12.90
N SER A 16 5.51 9.37 -13.33
CA SER A 16 4.26 10.11 -13.10
C SER A 16 3.08 9.60 -13.93
N GLY A 17 3.32 8.84 -15.01
CA GLY A 17 2.28 8.23 -15.84
C GLY A 17 1.73 6.90 -15.33
N ALA A 18 2.35 6.30 -14.30
CA ALA A 18 1.94 5.03 -13.73
C ALA A 18 0.69 5.21 -12.83
N LEU A 19 -0.49 5.36 -13.44
CA LEU A 19 -1.78 5.27 -12.76
C LEU A 19 -2.05 3.78 -12.43
N ALA A 20 -1.46 3.28 -11.35
CA ALA A 20 -1.52 1.88 -10.97
C ALA A 20 -2.76 1.50 -10.13
N SER A 21 -3.84 2.27 -10.15
CA SER A 21 -5.06 1.93 -9.41
C SER A 21 -6.15 1.42 -10.36
N GLY A 22 -5.98 0.19 -10.84
CA GLY A 22 -7.12 -0.62 -11.27
C GLY A 22 -8.04 -0.96 -10.08
N PHE A 23 -8.92 -1.96 -10.22
CA PHE A 23 -9.63 -2.51 -9.06
C PHE A 23 -8.59 -3.11 -8.09
N GLN A 24 -8.32 -2.42 -6.99
CA GLN A 24 -7.44 -2.94 -5.94
C GLN A 24 -8.15 -4.06 -5.20
N ILE A 25 -7.68 -5.29 -5.38
CA ILE A 25 -8.18 -6.41 -4.60
C ILE A 25 -7.59 -6.28 -3.20
N GLY A 26 -8.44 -6.10 -2.19
CA GLY A 26 -8.06 -5.86 -0.80
C GLY A 26 -7.46 -7.07 -0.09
N LEU A 27 -6.41 -7.67 -0.66
CA LEU A 27 -5.68 -8.82 -0.12
C LEU A 27 -4.61 -8.43 0.92
N SER A 28 -4.52 -7.15 1.27
CA SER A 28 -3.64 -6.66 2.33
C SER A 28 -4.34 -6.76 3.69
N GLY A 29 -3.74 -7.53 4.61
CA GLY A 29 -4.23 -7.65 5.99
C GLY A 29 -5.30 -8.72 6.17
N GLN A 30 -4.88 -9.94 6.51
CA GLN A 30 -5.77 -11.10 6.72
C GLN A 30 -6.84 -10.84 7.77
N LYS A 31 -6.54 -10.07 8.83
CA LYS A 31 -7.54 -9.71 9.85
C LYS A 31 -8.65 -8.82 9.28
N ASN A 32 -8.29 -7.80 8.49
CA ASN A 32 -9.28 -6.94 7.86
C ASN A 32 -10.13 -7.69 6.82
N ILE A 33 -9.51 -8.61 6.08
CA ILE A 33 -10.20 -9.51 5.12
C ILE A 33 -11.19 -10.41 5.85
N GLY A 34 -10.78 -11.05 6.96
CA GLY A 34 -11.66 -11.89 7.78
C GLY A 34 -12.84 -11.12 8.37
N MET A 35 -12.72 -9.80 8.54
CA MET A 35 -13.80 -8.90 8.95
C MET A 35 -14.65 -8.36 7.78
N GLY A 36 -14.45 -8.84 6.56
CA GLY A 36 -15.17 -8.35 5.38
C GLY A 36 -14.89 -6.88 5.06
N GLY A 37 -13.73 -6.35 5.45
CA GLY A 37 -13.37 -4.94 5.27
C GLY A 37 -13.93 -3.98 6.33
N ALA A 38 -14.72 -4.46 7.29
CA ALA A 38 -15.21 -3.63 8.40
C ALA A 38 -14.11 -3.18 9.37
N GLY A 39 -12.96 -3.86 9.35
CA GLY A 39 -11.79 -3.56 10.17
C GLY A 39 -10.98 -2.33 9.75
N THR A 40 -11.37 -1.64 8.65
CA THR A 40 -10.65 -0.48 8.12
C THR A 40 -10.53 0.66 9.11
N GLY A 41 -11.51 0.87 9.99
CA GLY A 41 -11.49 1.91 11.02
C GLY A 41 -10.58 1.62 12.22
N LEU A 42 -10.01 0.41 12.31
CA LEU A 42 -9.22 -0.04 13.46
C LEU A 42 -7.76 -0.30 13.06
N TYR A 43 -6.85 -0.04 14.00
CA TYR A 43 -5.48 -0.54 13.90
C TYR A 43 -5.47 -2.04 14.27
N LEU A 44 -5.53 -2.91 13.26
CA LEU A 44 -5.49 -4.36 13.46
C LEU A 44 -4.07 -4.91 13.45
N ASP A 45 -3.25 -4.44 12.51
CA ASP A 45 -1.85 -4.82 12.35
C ASP A 45 -1.12 -3.87 11.38
N GLN A 46 0.13 -4.20 11.07
CA GLN A 46 0.97 -3.43 10.16
C GLN A 46 0.42 -3.31 8.73
N ALA A 47 -0.54 -4.16 8.32
CA ALA A 47 -1.15 -4.03 6.99
C ALA A 47 -2.10 -2.82 6.92
N ALA A 48 -2.47 -2.20 8.04
CA ALA A 48 -3.27 -0.97 8.08
C ALA A 48 -2.65 0.16 7.26
N GLN A 49 -1.32 0.17 7.06
CA GLN A 49 -0.66 1.15 6.19
C GLN A 49 -1.19 1.15 4.74
N PHE A 50 -1.70 0.00 4.25
CA PHE A 50 -2.18 -0.14 2.87
C PHE A 50 -3.63 0.32 2.69
N TYR A 51 -4.47 0.25 3.74
CA TYR A 51 -5.90 0.51 3.63
C TYR A 51 -6.44 1.63 4.56
N ASN A 52 -5.72 2.00 5.62
CA ASN A 52 -6.03 3.14 6.48
C ASN A 52 -4.78 3.65 7.23
N PRO A 53 -3.97 4.55 6.62
CA PRO A 53 -2.80 5.13 7.27
C PRO A 53 -3.14 5.98 8.51
N GLY A 54 -4.37 6.50 8.63
CA GLY A 54 -4.83 7.20 9.83
C GLY A 54 -4.97 6.26 11.03
N ALA A 55 -5.50 5.04 10.82
CA ALA A 55 -5.49 4.00 11.83
C ALA A 55 -4.06 3.53 12.13
N PHE A 56 -3.19 3.45 11.12
CA PHE A 56 -1.78 3.07 11.30
C PHE A 56 -1.00 4.02 12.22
N ALA A 57 -1.38 5.30 12.31
CA ALA A 57 -0.76 6.25 13.24
C ALA A 57 -0.89 5.86 14.72
N PHE A 58 -1.82 4.95 15.07
CA PHE A 58 -1.97 4.40 16.41
C PHE A 58 -1.07 3.18 16.68
N VAL A 59 -0.11 2.88 15.81
CA VAL A 59 0.90 1.84 16.04
C VAL A 59 1.70 2.15 17.30
N GLY A 60 1.69 1.22 18.27
CA GLY A 60 2.44 1.39 19.52
C GLY A 60 3.91 0.99 19.43
N TYR A 61 4.30 0.18 18.46
CA TYR A 61 5.65 -0.38 18.35
C TYR A 61 5.98 -0.80 16.92
N SER A 62 7.25 -0.70 16.56
CA SER A 62 7.75 -1.20 15.27
C SER A 62 7.65 -2.73 15.24
N SER A 63 7.01 -3.26 14.21
CA SER A 63 6.83 -4.70 14.01
C SER A 63 6.82 -5.02 12.51
N PHE A 64 6.96 -6.30 12.18
CA PHE A 64 6.92 -6.80 10.81
C PHE A 64 5.80 -7.85 10.69
N GLN A 65 5.07 -7.81 9.57
CA GLN A 65 3.97 -8.73 9.27
C GLN A 65 4.14 -9.24 7.84
N GLY A 66 4.20 -10.56 7.70
CA GLY A 66 4.12 -11.26 6.41
C GLY A 66 2.88 -12.15 6.35
N GLY A 67 2.34 -12.36 5.16
CA GLY A 67 1.18 -13.22 4.93
C GLY A 67 1.00 -13.51 3.44
N ILE A 68 0.36 -14.64 3.13
CA ILE A 68 0.03 -15.05 1.76
C ILE A 68 -1.48 -15.09 1.64
N ASN A 69 -2.02 -14.53 0.56
CA ASN A 69 -3.44 -14.60 0.24
C ASN A 69 -3.57 -15.19 -1.17
N MET A 70 -4.38 -16.23 -1.29
CA MET A 70 -4.74 -16.82 -2.57
C MET A 70 -6.09 -16.22 -2.98
N ALA A 71 -6.08 -15.32 -3.96
CA ALA A 71 -7.29 -14.97 -4.71
C ALA A 71 -7.27 -15.80 -6.00
N ILE A 72 -8.35 -16.53 -6.26
CA ILE A 72 -8.57 -17.27 -7.51
C ILE A 72 -9.65 -16.58 -8.34
#